data_AF-A0A535KUD3-F1
#
_entry.id   AF-A0A535KUD3-F1
#
_cell.length_a   1.000
_cell.length_b   1.000
_cell.length_c   1.000
_cell.angle_alpha   90.00
_cell.angle_beta   90.00
_cell.angle_gamma   90.00
#
_symmetry.space_group_name_H-M   'P 1'
#
loop_
_entity.id
_entity.type
_entity.pdbx_description
1 polymer ?
#
loop_
_entity_poly.entity_id
_entity_poly.type
_entity_poly.pdbx_seq_one_letter_code
_entity_poly.pdbx_strand_id
1 'polypeptide(L)'
;MRYLLLIYQDEVGHAQLSQEELAAEYEAYNAFGAETEKRGVESGFALMPTNTATTVRVRDGKTLTTDGPFAETKEQLGGFYLL
;
A
#
# COMPACT_ATOMS: atom_id res chain seq x y z
N MET A 1 -21.63 -6.30 -0.93
CA MET A 1 -21.08 -4.95 -1.23
C MET A 1 -19.59 -5.05 -1.04
N ARG A 2 -18.78 -4.47 -1.94
CA ARG A 2 -17.33 -4.52 -1.84
C ARG A 2 -16.77 -3.19 -1.36
N TYR A 3 -15.74 -3.23 -0.53
CA TYR A 3 -15.05 -2.04 -0.01
C TYR A 3 -13.55 -2.16 -0.19
N LEU A 4 -12.91 -1.06 -0.59
CA LEU A 4 -11.46 -0.97 -0.66
C LEU A 4 -10.96 -0.16 0.53
N LEU A 5 -10.25 -0.81 1.44
CA LEU A 5 -9.57 -0.15 2.56
C LEU A 5 -8.14 0.16 2.11
N LEU A 6 -7.87 1.45 1.85
CA LEU A 6 -6.54 1.93 1.47
C LEU A 6 -5.71 2.22 2.73
N ILE A 7 -4.49 1.70 2.77
CA ILE A 7 -3.56 1.89 3.88
C ILE A 7 -2.56 2.95 3.45
N TYR A 8 -2.63 4.11 4.08
CA TYR A 8 -1.69 5.21 3.88
C TYR A 8 -0.70 5.27 5.04
N GLN A 9 0.57 5.50 4.72
CA GLN A 9 1.65 5.63 5.70
C GLN A 9 2.68 6.67 5.24
N ASP A 10 3.33 7.34 6.17
CA ASP A 10 4.55 8.10 5.89
C ASP A 10 5.73 7.12 5.72
N GLU A 11 6.16 6.87 4.48
CA GLU A 11 7.26 5.94 4.17
C GLU A 11 8.58 6.34 4.85
N VAL A 12 8.83 7.64 5.03
CA VAL A 12 10.07 8.12 5.66
C VAL A 12 10.05 7.84 7.15
N GLY A 13 8.93 8.12 7.81
CA GLY A 13 8.72 7.78 9.21
C GLY A 13 8.72 6.27 9.45
N HIS A 14 8.07 5.52 8.56
CA HIS A 14 8.00 4.05 8.62
C HIS A 14 9.39 3.40 8.53
N ALA A 15 10.24 3.90 7.64
CA ALA A 15 11.62 3.42 7.49
C ALA A 15 12.52 3.67 8.71
N GLN A 16 12.09 4.51 9.66
CA GLN A 16 12.81 4.83 10.90
C GLN A 16 12.33 4.01 12.10
N LEU A 17 11.25 3.23 11.96
CA LEU A 17 10.75 2.37 13.02
C LEU A 17 11.80 1.34 13.43
N SER A 18 11.85 1.06 14.72
CA SER A 18 12.65 -0.04 15.24
C SER A 18 12.13 -1.38 14.73
N GLN A 19 12.97 -2.41 14.78
CA GLN A 19 12.58 -3.75 14.37
C GLN A 19 11.43 -4.31 15.24
N GLU A 20 11.36 -3.92 16.52
CA GLU A 20 10.27 -4.31 17.42
C GLU A 20 8.94 -3.66 17.01
N GLU A 21 8.95 -2.36 16.71
CA GLU A 21 7.76 -1.63 16.23
C GLU A 21 7.25 -2.20 14.90
N LEU A 22 8.16 -2.46 13.94
CA LEU A 22 7.82 -3.08 12.67
C LEU A 22 7.21 -4.48 12.88
N ALA A 23 7.81 -5.30 13.75
CA ALA A 23 7.31 -6.64 14.02
C ALA A 23 5.90 -6.62 14.63
N ALA A 24 5.66 -5.73 15.60
CA ALA A 24 4.35 -5.56 16.21
C ALA A 24 3.29 -5.07 15.21
N GLU A 25 3.66 -4.15 14.32
CA GLU A 25 2.78 -3.67 13.25
C GLU A 25 2.43 -4.80 12.25
N TYR A 26 3.43 -5.54 11.78
CA TYR A 26 3.19 -6.68 10.88
C TYR A 26 2.33 -7.77 11.54
N GLU A 27 2.51 -8.03 12.83
CA GLU A 27 1.65 -8.95 13.58
C GLU A 27 0.19 -8.48 13.57
N ALA A 28 -0.06 -7.19 13.80
CA ALA A 28 -1.40 -6.62 13.76
C ALA A 28 -2.05 -6.72 12.38
N TYR A 29 -1.32 -6.42 11.30
CA TYR A 29 -1.81 -6.58 9.93
C TYR A 29 -2.12 -8.06 9.60
N ASN A 30 -1.26 -8.99 10.02
CA ASN A 30 -1.47 -10.41 9.81
C ASN A 30 -2.70 -10.92 10.56
N ALA A 31 -2.90 -10.49 11.81
CA ALA A 31 -4.07 -10.86 12.60
C ALA A 31 -5.37 -10.36 11.95
N PHE A 32 -5.38 -9.11 11.47
CA PHE A 32 -6.53 -8.55 10.76
C PHE A 32 -6.77 -9.24 9.41
N GLY A 33 -5.71 -9.52 8.66
CA GLY A 33 -5.75 -10.30 7.41
C GLY A 33 -6.38 -11.69 7.61
N ALA A 34 -5.93 -12.42 8.63
CA ALA A 34 -6.48 -13.74 8.94
C ALA A 34 -7.97 -13.69 9.36
N GLU A 35 -8.37 -12.66 10.11
CA GLU A 35 -9.77 -12.49 10.51
C GLU A 35 -10.67 -12.12 9.32
N THR A 36 -10.17 -11.28 8.42
CA THR A 36 -10.89 -10.89 7.21
C THR A 36 -11.02 -12.06 6.23
N GLU A 37 -9.97 -12.86 6.05
CA GLU A 37 -10.01 -14.06 5.21
C GLU A 37 -11.09 -15.06 5.68
N LYS A 38 -11.20 -15.32 7.00
CA LYS A 38 -12.28 -16.14 7.58
C LYS A 38 -13.68 -15.62 7.25
N ARG A 39 -13.80 -14.33 6.96
CA ARG A 39 -15.06 -13.64 6.64
C ARG A 39 -15.29 -13.51 5.12
N GLY A 40 -14.43 -14.10 4.30
CA GLY A 40 -14.60 -14.20 2.84
C GLY A 40 -14.00 -13.06 2.04
N VAL A 41 -13.00 -12.35 2.59
CA VAL A 41 -12.32 -11.24 1.92
C VAL A 41 -11.45 -11.77 0.77
N GLU A 42 -11.59 -11.15 -0.41
CA GLU A 42 -11.08 -11.69 -1.68
C GLU A 42 -9.57 -11.43 -1.87
N SER A 43 -9.02 -10.35 -1.31
CA SER A 43 -7.57 -10.06 -1.40
C SER A 43 -7.12 -8.93 -0.47
N GLY A 44 -5.87 -9.01 0.00
CA GLY A 44 -5.17 -7.92 0.68
C GLY A 44 -3.67 -8.00 0.40
N PHE A 45 -3.02 -6.86 0.16
CA PHE A 45 -1.61 -6.80 -0.21
C PHE A 45 -0.92 -5.57 0.38
N ALA A 46 0.28 -5.78 0.92
CA ALA A 46 1.26 -4.72 1.11
C ALA A 46 1.90 -4.38 -0.25
N LEU A 47 2.14 -3.09 -0.49
CA LEU A 47 2.83 -2.58 -1.67
C LEU A 47 4.30 -2.32 -1.35
N MET A 48 5.11 -2.38 -2.40
CA MET A 48 6.51 -1.96 -2.31
C MET A 48 6.59 -0.42 -2.20
N PRO A 49 7.69 0.13 -1.65
CA PRO A 49 7.86 1.57 -1.51
C PRO A 49 7.71 2.33 -2.83
N THR A 50 7.29 3.59 -2.76
CA THR A 50 7.01 4.41 -3.96
C THR A 50 8.18 4.57 -4.92
N ASN A 51 9.43 4.44 -4.45
CA ASN A 51 10.62 4.48 -5.31
C ASN A 51 10.72 3.28 -6.29
N THR A 52 9.95 2.21 -6.08
CA THR A 52 9.84 1.06 -6.99
C THR A 52 8.73 1.23 -8.03
N ALA A 53 7.91 2.27 -7.89
CA ALA A 53 6.77 2.49 -8.78
C ALA A 53 7.21 3.08 -10.13
N THR A 54 6.39 2.83 -11.15
CA THR A 54 6.47 3.53 -12.44
C THR A 54 5.07 4.04 -12.78
N THR A 55 4.96 5.35 -12.98
CA THR A 55 3.72 5.99 -13.41
C THR A 55 3.64 6.02 -14.93
N VAL A 56 2.54 5.52 -15.48
CA VAL A 56 2.24 5.57 -16.91
C VAL A 56 1.10 6.56 -17.16
N ARG A 57 1.30 7.54 -18.05
CA ARG A 57 0.29 8.52 -18.44
C ARG A 57 0.07 8.48 -19.95
N VAL A 58 -1.18 8.28 -20.37
CA VAL A 58 -1.59 8.32 -21.78
C VAL A 58 -2.37 9.61 -22.05
N ARG A 59 -1.94 10.39 -23.03
CA ARG A 59 -2.60 11.63 -23.46
C ARG A 59 -2.45 11.81 -24.97
N ASP A 60 -3.55 12.11 -25.65
CA ASP A 60 -3.58 12.33 -27.12
C ASP A 60 -2.93 11.17 -27.91
N GLY A 61 -3.15 9.94 -27.46
CA GLY A 61 -2.56 8.73 -28.06
C GLY A 61 -1.07 8.53 -27.79
N LYS A 62 -0.43 9.36 -26.97
CA LYS A 62 0.98 9.24 -26.59
C LYS A 62 1.13 8.72 -25.17
N THR A 63 2.07 7.80 -24.98
CA THR A 63 2.43 7.22 -23.68
C THR A 63 3.67 7.89 -23.12
N LEU A 64 3.60 8.35 -21.88
CA LEU A 64 4.72 8.83 -21.08
C LEU A 64 4.88 7.94 -19.85
N THR A 65 6.11 7.54 -19.55
CA THR A 65 6.47 6.79 -18.34
C THR A 65 7.38 7.65 -17.47
N THR A 66 7.15 7.66 -16.16
CA THR A 66 8.00 8.34 -15.17
C THR A 66 8.24 7.42 -13.98
N ASP A 67 9.46 7.39 -13.47
CA ASP A 67 9.78 6.69 -12.23
C ASP A 67 9.10 7.38 -11.05
N GLY A 68 8.68 6.58 -10.07
CA GLY A 68 8.00 7.05 -8.87
C GLY A 68 6.46 7.05 -8.98
N PRO A 69 5.79 7.50 -7.91
CA PRO A 69 4.34 7.44 -7.76
C PRO A 69 3.63 8.47 -8.66
N PHE A 70 2.30 8.37 -8.74
CA PHE A 70 1.48 9.30 -9.53
C PHE A 70 1.64 10.76 -9.09
N ALA A 71 1.82 11.00 -7.79
CA ALA A 71 2.04 12.30 -7.20
C ALA A 71 2.81 12.18 -5.88
N GLU A 72 3.58 13.21 -5.56
CA GLU A 72 4.17 13.41 -4.24
C GLU A 72 3.09 13.77 -3.23
N THR A 73 3.08 13.08 -2.09
CA THR A 73 2.07 13.21 -1.05
C THR A 73 2.72 13.10 0.33
N LYS A 74 2.04 13.57 1.38
CA LYS A 74 2.56 13.44 2.74
C LYS A 74 2.64 11.98 3.20
N GLU A 75 1.64 11.18 2.85
CA GLU A 75 1.56 9.76 3.15
C GLU A 75 1.30 9.00 1.85
N GLN A 76 2.02 7.90 1.65
CA GLN A 76 2.00 7.09 0.46
C GLN A 76 1.08 5.88 0.65
N LEU A 77 0.56 5.36 -0.46
CA LEU A 77 -0.26 4.14 -0.44
C LEU A 77 0.64 2.92 -0.23
N GLY A 78 0.62 2.37 0.99
CA GLY A 78 1.45 1.23 1.39
C GLY A 78 0.76 -0.12 1.27
N GLY A 79 -0.56 -0.16 1.07
CA GLY A 79 -1.30 -1.43 0.96
C GLY A 79 -2.81 -1.26 0.84
N PHE A 80 -3.52 -2.38 0.69
CA PHE A 80 -4.97 -2.38 0.71
C PHE A 80 -5.59 -3.72 1.13
N TYR A 81 -6.88 -3.69 1.50
CA TYR A 81 -7.77 -4.86 1.58
C TYR A 81 -9.03 -4.65 0.75
N LEU A 82 -9.50 -5.69 0.05
CA LEU A 82 -10.77 -5.74 -0.66
C LEU A 82 -11.78 -6.60 0.11
N LEU A 83 -12.61 -5.94 0.92
CA LEU A 83 -13.62 -6.58 1.77
C LEU A 83 -14.94 -6.84 1.04
#